data_AF-A0A834M4A3-F1
#
_entry.id   AF-A0A834M4A3-F1
#
_cell.length_a   1.000
_cell.length_b   1.000
_cell.length_c   1.000
_cell.angle_alpha   90.00
_cell.angle_beta   90.00
_cell.angle_gamma   90.00
#
_symmetry.space_group_name_H-M   'P 1'
#
loop_
_entity.id
_entity.type
_entity.pdbx_description
1 polymer ?
#
loop_
_entity_poly.entity_id
_entity_poly.type
_entity_poly.pdbx_seq_one_letter_code
_entity_poly.pdbx_strand_id
1 'polypeptide(L)' 'MNPLQIVGKLHDLAPSDYFLFSDLTIMFAGKKCSSNEEVIAETEVYFEAKDKSYYKNVIEKLEGHYNQCITLENNFVE' A
#
# COMPACT_ATOMS: atom_id res chain seq x y z
N MET A 1 0.84 22.88 9.57
CA MET A 1 1.27 21.63 8.90
C MET A 1 1.67 21.97 7.48
N ASN A 2 2.88 21.61 7.03
CA ASN A 2 3.31 21.96 5.66
C ASN A 2 2.77 20.94 4.64
N PRO A 3 2.68 21.27 3.34
CA PRO A 3 2.12 20.37 2.32
C PRO A 3 2.84 19.02 2.23
N LEU A 4 4.15 18.99 2.45
CA LEU A 4 4.95 17.76 2.43
C LEU A 4 4.60 16.81 3.59
N GLN A 5 4.32 17.35 4.77
CA GLN A 5 3.83 16.59 5.93
C GLN A 5 2.41 16.08 5.71
N ILE A 6 1.58 16.75 4.90
CA ILE A 6 0.24 16.25 4.55
C ILE A 6 0.36 15.09 3.55
N VAL A 7 1.25 15.20 2.56
CA VAL A 7 1.46 14.15 1.54
C VAL A 7 2.11 12.90 2.16
N GLY A 8 3.13 13.05 3.01
CA GLY A 8 3.76 11.92 3.70
C GLY A 8 2.78 11.17 4.59
N LYS A 9 1.86 11.87 5.26
CA LYS A 9 0.80 11.26 6.07
C LYS A 9 -0.29 10.56 5.29
N LEU A 10 -0.50 10.97 4.06
CA LEU A 10 -1.53 10.36 3.23
C LEU A 10 -1.12 8.94 2.83
N HIS A 11 0.18 8.67 2.72
CA HIS A 11 0.74 7.35 2.42
C HIS A 11 0.36 6.30 3.48
N ASP A 12 0.46 6.65 4.78
CA ASP A 12 0.09 5.77 5.90
C ASP A 12 -1.42 5.54 6.03
N LEU A 13 -2.22 6.38 5.36
CA LEU A 13 -3.68 6.32 5.32
C LEU A 13 -4.22 5.81 3.99
N ALA A 14 -3.36 5.63 2.98
CA ALA A 14 -3.72 5.15 1.67
C ALA A 14 -3.47 3.63 1.62
N PRO A 15 -4.52 2.79 1.63
CA PRO A 15 -4.35 1.34 1.57
C PRO A 15 -3.68 0.83 0.29
N SER A 16 -3.66 1.63 -0.78
CA SER A 16 -2.80 1.36 -1.94
C SER A 16 -1.32 1.36 -1.56
N ASP A 17 -0.92 2.27 -0.70
CA ASP A 17 0.48 2.61 -0.47
C ASP A 17 1.10 1.75 0.64
N TYR A 18 0.52 1.78 1.84
CA TYR A 18 1.04 1.01 2.98
C TYR A 18 0.81 -0.50 2.88
N PHE A 19 -0.05 -0.95 1.97
CA PHE A 19 -0.39 -2.37 1.84
C PHE A 19 -0.20 -2.90 0.43
N LEU A 20 -0.97 -2.41 -0.55
CA LEU A 20 -0.99 -3.03 -1.87
C LEU A 20 0.36 -2.91 -2.60
N PHE A 21 0.90 -1.70 -2.68
CA PHE A 21 2.19 -1.43 -3.31
C PHE A 21 3.35 -1.91 -2.45
N SER A 22 3.20 -1.92 -1.13
CA SER A 22 4.19 -2.52 -0.23
C SER A 22 4.38 -4.02 -0.52
N ASP A 23 3.29 -4.78 -0.61
CA ASP A 23 3.32 -6.22 -0.94
C ASP A 23 3.74 -6.47 -2.41
N LEU A 24 3.30 -5.62 -3.35
CA LEU A 24 3.74 -5.68 -4.74
C LEU A 24 5.25 -5.41 -4.88
N THR A 25 5.80 -4.46 -4.14
CA THR A 25 7.24 -4.15 -4.15
C THR A 25 8.06 -5.33 -3.64
N ILE A 26 7.55 -6.06 -2.64
CA ILE A 26 8.17 -7.31 -2.16
C ILE A 26 8.17 -8.37 -3.26
N MET A 27 7.06 -8.53 -3.99
CA MET A 27 6.97 -9.47 -5.12
C MET A 27 7.99 -9.15 -6.22
N PHE A 28 8.15 -7.87 -6.55
CA PHE A 28 9.09 -7.40 -7.58
C PHE A 28 10.54 -7.25 -7.09
N ALA A 29 10.81 -7.43 -5.79
CA ALA A 29 12.14 -7.23 -5.23
C ALA A 29 13.16 -8.16 -5.90
N GLY A 30 14.12 -7.56 -6.60
CA GLY A 30 15.17 -8.29 -7.32
C GLY A 30 14.76 -8.90 -8.65
N LYS A 31 13.48 -8.82 -9.04
CA LYS A 31 13.01 -9.24 -10.38
C LYS A 31 13.42 -8.19 -11.41
N LYS A 32 13.97 -8.64 -12.54
CA LYS A 32 14.29 -7.79 -13.69
C LYS A 32 13.34 -8.15 -14.83
N CYS A 33 12.47 -7.22 -15.19
CA CYS A 33 11.62 -7.36 -16.37
C CYS A 33 12.36 -6.75 -17.57
N SER A 34 12.34 -7.43 -18.71
CA SER A 34 13.01 -7.03 -19.95
C SER A 34 12.08 -6.24 -20.88
N SER A 35 10.76 -6.25 -20.63
CA SER A 35 9.78 -5.48 -21.38
C SER A 35 8.58 -5.05 -20.52
N ASN A 36 7.77 -4.14 -21.04
CA ASN A 36 6.55 -3.71 -20.37
C ASN A 36 5.51 -4.83 -20.29
N GLU A 37 5.44 -5.69 -21.30
CA GLU A 37 4.54 -6.84 -21.33
C GLU A 37 4.85 -7.83 -20.20
N GLU A 38 6.14 -8.01 -19.87
CA GLU A 38 6.55 -8.83 -18.74
C GLU A 38 6.11 -8.21 -17.40
N VAL A 39 6.25 -6.89 -17.24
CA VAL A 39 5.75 -6.17 -16.04
C VAL A 39 4.24 -6.33 -15.90
N ILE A 40 3.49 -6.21 -17.00
CA ILE A 40 2.03 -6.35 -17.01
C ILE A 40 1.63 -7.78 -16.63
N ALA A 41 2.20 -8.79 -17.29
CA ALA A 41 1.85 -10.19 -17.03
C ALA A 41 2.16 -10.60 -15.58
N GLU A 42 3.29 -10.19 -15.04
CA GLU A 42 3.67 -10.45 -13.64
C GLU A 42 2.74 -9.74 -12.65
N THR A 43 2.33 -8.52 -12.98
CA THR A 43 1.36 -7.76 -12.18
C THR A 43 -0.03 -8.41 -12.21
N GLU A 44 -0.47 -8.91 -13.37
CA GLU A 44 -1.73 -9.65 -13.51
C GLU A 44 -1.71 -10.92 -12.67
N VAL A 45 -0.66 -11.73 -12.76
CA VAL A 45 -0.47 -12.94 -11.93
C VAL A 45 -0.54 -12.62 -10.44
N TYR A 46 0.08 -11.51 -10.00
CA TYR A 46 0.02 -11.07 -8.61
C TYR A 46 -1.42 -10.82 -8.17
N PHE A 47 -2.21 -10.09 -8.95
CA PHE A 47 -3.59 -9.74 -8.60
C PHE A 47 -4.54 -10.93 -8.68
N GLU A 48 -4.36 -11.83 -9.66
CA GLU A 48 -5.14 -13.06 -9.80
C GLU A 48 -4.93 -14.04 -8.63
N ALA A 49 -3.76 -14.03 -8.01
CA ALA A 49 -3.45 -14.85 -6.84
C ALA A 49 -4.10 -14.34 -5.53
N LYS A 50 -4.66 -13.13 -5.49
CA LYS A 50 -5.27 -12.56 -4.28
C LYS A 50 -6.76 -12.89 -4.20
N ASP A 51 -7.15 -13.53 -3.10
CA ASP A 51 -8.57 -13.71 -2.79
C ASP A 51 -9.26 -12.39 -2.42
N LYS A 52 -10.60 -12.32 -2.54
CA LYS A 52 -11.37 -11.13 -2.12
C LYS A 52 -11.14 -10.73 -0.67
N SER A 53 -10.88 -11.70 0.22
CA SER A 53 -10.55 -11.45 1.62
C SER A 53 -9.27 -10.64 1.80
N TYR A 54 -8.29 -10.74 0.88
CA TYR A 54 -7.08 -9.95 0.89
C TYR A 54 -7.42 -8.45 0.90
N TYR A 55 -8.28 -8.00 -0.01
CA TYR A 55 -8.70 -6.60 -0.10
C TYR A 55 -9.63 -6.20 1.06
N LYS A 56 -10.52 -7.10 1.48
CA LYS A 56 -11.43 -6.87 2.61
C LYS A 56 -10.67 -6.57 3.90
N ASN A 57 -9.64 -7.37 4.20
CA ASN A 57 -8.84 -7.23 5.41
C ASN A 57 -8.14 -5.85 5.49
N VAL A 58 -7.79 -5.25 4.36
CA VAL A 58 -7.14 -3.93 4.32
C VAL A 58 -8.13 -2.82 4.63
N ILE A 59 -9.33 -2.91 4.03
CA ILE A 59 -10.40 -1.95 4.28
C ILE A 59 -10.82 -2.00 5.75
N GLU A 60 -10.90 -3.20 6.34
CA GLU A 60 -11.22 -3.37 7.76
C GLU A 60 -10.14 -2.80 8.69
N LYS A 61 -8.86 -2.85 8.30
CA LYS A 61 -7.77 -2.24 9.07
C LYS A 61 -7.76 -0.71 9.00
N LEU A 62 -8.41 -0.12 8.00
CA LEU A 62 -8.40 1.32 7.77
C LEU A 62 -8.97 2.11 8.96
N GLU A 63 -9.98 1.57 9.64
CA GLU A 63 -10.53 2.16 10.87
C GLU A 63 -9.46 2.27 11.97
N GLY A 64 -8.63 1.24 12.15
CA GLY A 64 -7.52 1.25 13.09
C GLY A 64 -6.47 2.31 12.76
N HIS A 65 -6.12 2.44 11.47
CA HIS A 65 -5.16 3.45 11.00
C HIS A 65 -5.70 4.88 11.21
N TYR A 66 -6.98 5.14 10.92
CA TYR A 66 -7.58 6.44 11.20
C TYR A 66 -7.61 6.77 12.69
N ASN A 67 -7.96 5.80 13.54
CA ASN A 67 -7.98 5.99 14.99
C ASN A 67 -6.58 6.29 15.56
N GLN A 68 -5.54 5.63 15.03
CA GLN A 68 -4.15 5.95 15.37
C GLN A 68 -3.78 7.37 14.90
N CYS A 69 -4.21 7.79 13.71
CA CYS A 69 -3.92 9.13 13.18
C CYS A 69 -4.51 10.26 14.02
N ILE A 70 -5.75 10.03 14.48
CA ILE A 70 -6.47 10.96 15.35
C ILE A 70 -5.80 11.01 16.73
N THR A 71 -5.45 9.84 17.28
CA THR A 71 -4.87 9.72 18.63
C THR A 71 -3.45 10.28 18.72
N LEU A 72 -2.63 10.10 17.68
CA LEU A 72 -1.25 10.57 17.65
C LEU A 72 -1.14 12.08 17.38
N GLU A 73 -2.24 12.83 17.39
CA GLU A 73 -2.29 14.25 16.98
C GLU A 73 -1.40 14.49 15.77
N ASN A 74 -1.58 13.71 14.71
CA ASN A 74 -0.82 13.97 13.49
C ASN A 74 0.72 13.69 13.61
N ASN A 75 1.20 12.90 14.57
CA ASN A 75 2.62 12.47 14.67
C ASN A 75 2.77 10.97 14.38
N PHE A 76 2.61 10.56 13.13
CA PHE A 76 3.12 9.25 12.72
C PHE A 76 4.64 9.34 12.51
N VAL A 77 5.35 8.39 13.10
CA VAL A 77 6.79 8.18 12.94
C VAL A 77 6.95 7.06 11.91
N GLU A 78 7.78 7.32 10.90
CA GLU A 78 8.27 6.36 9.88
C GLU A 78 8.56 4.96 10.43
#